data_AF-A0A7S2QFD0-F1
#
_entry.id   AF-A0A7S2QFD0-F1
#
_cell.length_a   1.000
_cell.length_b   1.000
_cell.length_c   1.000
_cell.angle_alpha   90.00
_cell.angle_beta   90.00
_cell.angle_gamma   90.00
#
_symmetry.space_group_name_H-M   'P 1'
#
loop_
_entity.id
_entity.type
_entity.pdbx_description
1 polymer ?
#
loop_
_entity_poly.entity_id
_entity_poly.type
_entity_poly.pdbx_seq_one_letter_code
_entity_poly.pdbx_strand_id
1 'polypeptide(L)'
;RRDRMGQLFFEERHSTGREVRAMLQAGGEWLCGELEFLDNGEHHGSIRLMLQVPDGAPVLVSNFKEPGASSWGCDVIAQQGKSPQALQPHSHVMALAEPLSPALEACWLQG
;
A
#
# COMPACT_ATOMS: atom_id res chain seq x y z
N ARG A 1 4.07 -6.55 -11.50
CA ARG A 1 5.51 -6.89 -11.57
C ARG A 1 5.71 -8.01 -12.59
N ARG A 2 6.90 -8.21 -13.17
CA ARG A 2 7.18 -9.39 -14.01
C ARG A 2 8.11 -10.34 -13.26
N ASP A 3 7.93 -11.64 -13.43
CA ASP A 3 8.82 -12.64 -12.83
C ASP A 3 10.01 -12.95 -13.74
N ARG A 4 10.82 -13.94 -13.35
CA ARG A 4 12.00 -14.37 -14.13
C ARG A 4 11.64 -14.98 -15.49
N MET A 5 10.39 -15.41 -15.66
CA MET A 5 9.86 -15.95 -16.91
C MET A 5 9.15 -14.88 -17.74
N GLY A 6 9.11 -13.63 -17.27
CA GLY A 6 8.44 -12.50 -17.92
C GLY A 6 6.93 -12.46 -17.70
N GLN A 7 6.38 -13.34 -16.86
CA GLN A 7 4.95 -13.38 -16.55
C GLN A 7 4.58 -12.21 -15.64
N LEU A 8 3.47 -11.54 -15.94
CA LEU A 8 2.99 -10.44 -15.14
C LEU A 8 2.24 -10.97 -13.91
N PHE A 9 2.51 -10.41 -12.75
CA PHE A 9 1.81 -10.73 -11.52
C PHE A 9 1.49 -9.49 -10.70
N PHE A 10 0.43 -9.61 -9.90
CA PHE A 10 0.05 -8.68 -8.83
C PHE A 10 0.50 -9.27 -7.50
N GLU A 11 0.97 -8.41 -6.59
CA GLU A 11 1.35 -8.77 -5.22
C GLU A 11 0.92 -7.63 -4.29
N GLU A 12 0.31 -7.97 -3.16
CA GLU A 12 -0.08 -7.03 -2.13
C GLU A 12 0.02 -7.68 -0.74
N ARG A 13 0.24 -6.85 0.28
CA ARG A 13 0.12 -7.27 1.68
C ARG A 13 -1.32 -7.02 2.13
N HIS A 14 -2.06 -8.09 2.37
CA HIS A 14 -3.41 -8.04 2.90
C HIS A 14 -3.44 -7.41 4.30
N SER A 15 -4.59 -6.89 4.72
CA SER A 15 -4.78 -6.21 6.02
C SER A 15 -4.42 -7.09 7.23
N THR A 16 -4.52 -8.41 7.09
CA THR A 16 -4.08 -9.39 8.10
C THR A 16 -2.56 -9.54 8.21
N GLY A 17 -1.79 -8.84 7.37
CA GLY A 17 -0.33 -8.97 7.27
C GLY A 17 0.16 -10.13 6.41
N ARG A 18 -0.76 -10.92 5.83
CA ARG A 18 -0.45 -12.01 4.89
C ARG A 18 -0.19 -11.43 3.51
N GLU A 19 0.57 -12.13 2.67
CA GLU A 19 0.84 -11.71 1.29
C GLU A 19 -0.09 -12.46 0.33
N VAL A 20 -0.63 -11.75 -0.65
CA VAL A 20 -1.46 -12.31 -1.72
C VAL A 20 -0.81 -12.06 -3.07
N ARG A 21 -0.97 -13.01 -3.99
CA ARG A 21 -0.43 -12.92 -5.35
C ARG A 21 -1.45 -13.40 -6.37
N ALA A 22 -1.45 -12.78 -7.55
CA ALA A 22 -2.18 -13.24 -8.72
C ALA A 22 -1.28 -13.23 -9.95
N MET A 23 -1.30 -14.31 -10.75
CA MET A 23 -0.74 -14.30 -12.09
C MET A 23 -1.75 -13.62 -13.04
N LEU A 24 -1.32 -12.57 -13.72
CA LEU A 24 -2.19 -11.75 -14.55
C LEU A 24 -2.18 -12.22 -16.00
N GLN A 25 -3.37 -12.41 -16.54
CA GLN A 25 -3.64 -12.84 -17.91
C GLN A 25 -4.48 -11.79 -18.62
N ALA A 26 -4.31 -11.65 -19.93
CA ALA A 26 -5.12 -10.72 -20.72
C ALA A 26 -6.55 -11.24 -20.87
N GLY A 27 -7.53 -10.40 -20.55
CA GLY A 27 -8.97 -10.64 -20.65
C GLY A 27 -9.65 -9.44 -21.29
N GLY A 28 -9.46 -9.27 -22.60
CA GLY A 28 -9.90 -8.07 -23.32
C GLY A 28 -9.04 -6.86 -22.95
N GLU A 29 -9.68 -5.78 -22.50
CA GLU A 29 -9.01 -4.56 -22.05
C GLU A 29 -8.42 -4.67 -20.63
N TRP A 30 -8.80 -5.71 -19.90
CA TRP A 30 -8.36 -5.96 -18.53
C TRP A 30 -7.26 -7.01 -18.48
N LEU A 31 -6.40 -6.88 -17.48
CA LEU A 31 -5.51 -7.93 -16.99
C LEU A 31 -6.16 -8.54 -15.76
N CYS A 32 -6.51 -9.82 -15.81
CA CYS A 32 -7.24 -10.51 -14.76
C CYS A 32 -6.38 -11.61 -14.11
N GLY A 33 -6.61 -11.89 -12.83
CA GLY A 33 -5.97 -13.01 -12.15
C GLY A 33 -6.71 -13.41 -10.88
N GLU A 34 -6.56 -14.67 -10.50
CA GLU A 34 -7.03 -15.18 -9.21
C GLU A 34 -5.99 -14.88 -8.13
N LEU A 35 -6.44 -14.32 -7.01
CA LEU A 35 -5.61 -14.00 -5.86
C LEU A 35 -5.54 -15.23 -4.95
N GLU A 36 -4.32 -15.56 -4.56
CA GLU A 36 -4.04 -16.63 -3.61
C GLU A 36 -3.09 -16.10 -2.53
N PHE A 37 -3.30 -16.52 -1.29
CA PHE A 37 -2.34 -16.24 -0.22
C PHE A 37 -1.05 -17.05 -0.45
N LEU A 38 0.10 -16.37 -0.37
CA LEU A 38 1.41 -17.00 -0.65
C LEU A 38 1.83 -18.07 0.35
N ASP A 39 1.31 -18.03 1.57
CA ASP A 39 1.67 -18.94 2.65
C ASP A 39 0.98 -20.32 2.53
N ASN A 40 -0.27 -20.37 2.06
CA ASN A 40 -1.06 -21.60 2.01
C ASN A 40 -1.76 -21.87 0.67
N GLY A 41 -1.67 -20.96 -0.30
CA GLY A 41 -2.36 -21.08 -1.60
C GLY A 41 -3.88 -20.92 -1.52
N GLU A 42 -4.43 -20.48 -0.39
CA GLU A 42 -5.86 -20.28 -0.21
C GLU A 42 -6.36 -19.16 -1.13
N HIS A 43 -7.47 -19.42 -1.82
CA HIS A 43 -8.10 -18.45 -2.71
C HIS A 43 -8.63 -17.25 -1.92
N HIS A 44 -8.28 -16.06 -2.37
CA HIS A 44 -8.65 -14.78 -1.76
C HIS A 44 -9.52 -13.90 -2.66
N GLY A 45 -9.93 -14.40 -3.84
CA GLY A 45 -10.80 -13.70 -4.77
C GLY A 45 -10.15 -13.48 -6.11
N SER A 46 -10.67 -12.55 -6.90
CA SER A 46 -10.15 -12.23 -8.23
C SER A 46 -9.83 -10.74 -8.33
N ILE A 47 -8.80 -10.40 -9.09
CA ILE A 47 -8.43 -9.02 -9.39
C ILE A 47 -8.44 -8.79 -10.89
N ARG A 48 -8.84 -7.58 -11.29
CA ARG A 48 -8.65 -7.06 -12.65
C ARG A 48 -7.97 -5.70 -12.61
N LEU A 49 -7.07 -5.47 -13.54
CA LEU A 49 -6.32 -4.22 -13.71
C LEU A 49 -6.45 -3.71 -15.14
N MET A 50 -6.58 -2.41 -15.33
CA MET A 50 -6.61 -1.78 -16.64
C MET A 50 -5.81 -0.48 -16.60
N LEU A 51 -4.89 -0.32 -17.53
CA LEU A 51 -4.16 0.94 -17.72
C LEU A 51 -4.96 1.80 -18.69
N GLN A 52 -5.39 2.97 -18.23
CA GLN A 52 -6.03 3.98 -19.07
C GLN A 52 -5.15 5.21 -19.18
N VAL A 53 -5.31 6.00 -20.25
CA VAL A 53 -4.56 7.25 -20.46
C VAL A 53 -5.52 8.40 -20.79
N PRO A 54 -6.40 8.81 -19.85
CA PRO A 54 -7.23 9.99 -20.03
C PRO A 54 -6.36 11.24 -20.10
N ASP A 55 -6.62 12.10 -21.08
CA ASP A 55 -5.96 13.41 -21.25
C ASP A 55 -4.41 13.36 -21.23
N GLY A 56 -3.84 12.24 -21.68
CA GLY A 56 -2.39 12.03 -21.79
C GLY A 56 -1.69 11.60 -20.49
N ALA A 57 -2.41 11.42 -19.38
CA ALA A 57 -1.86 10.97 -18.11
C ALA A 57 -2.23 9.50 -17.81
N PRO A 58 -1.26 8.60 -17.55
CA PRO A 58 -1.57 7.21 -17.24
C PRO A 58 -2.23 7.06 -15.87
N VAL A 59 -3.35 6.35 -15.81
CA VAL A 59 -4.04 5.94 -14.59
C VAL A 59 -4.21 4.42 -14.59
N LEU A 60 -4.03 3.81 -13.43
CA LEU A 60 -4.25 2.38 -13.24
C LEU A 60 -5.60 2.20 -12.54
N VAL A 61 -6.55 1.55 -13.21
CA VAL A 61 -7.82 1.14 -12.64
C VAL A 61 -7.67 -0.29 -12.12
N SER A 62 -8.04 -0.54 -10.87
CA SER A 62 -8.13 -1.88 -10.30
C SER A 62 -9.53 -2.16 -9.79
N ASN A 63 -9.94 -3.42 -9.79
CA ASN A 63 -11.17 -3.85 -9.16
C ASN A 63 -10.98 -5.25 -8.60
N PHE A 64 -11.60 -5.49 -7.45
CA PHE A 64 -11.54 -6.75 -6.72
C PHE A 64 -12.92 -7.39 -6.65
N LYS A 65 -12.93 -8.72 -6.80
CA LYS A 65 -14.10 -9.55 -6.63
C LYS A 65 -13.87 -10.51 -5.47
N GLU A 66 -14.69 -10.37 -4.43
CA GLU A 66 -14.65 -11.23 -3.26
C GLU A 66 -14.90 -12.71 -3.62
N PRO A 67 -14.31 -13.66 -2.88
CA PRO A 67 -14.60 -15.09 -3.04
C PRO A 67 -16.12 -15.36 -2.98
N GLY A 68 -16.64 -16.04 -4.01
CA GLY A 68 -18.06 -16.40 -4.07
C GLY A 68 -19.01 -15.25 -4.45
N ALA A 69 -18.53 -14.01 -4.60
CA ALA A 69 -19.38 -12.92 -5.05
C ALA A 69 -19.85 -13.14 -6.50
N SER A 70 -21.04 -12.65 -6.83
CA SER A 70 -21.56 -12.68 -8.20
C SER A 70 -21.02 -11.52 -9.05
N SER A 71 -20.76 -10.36 -8.43
CA SER A 71 -20.33 -9.12 -9.08
C SER A 71 -18.96 -8.65 -8.61
N TRP A 72 -18.33 -7.82 -9.43
CA TRP A 72 -17.13 -7.04 -9.06
C TRP A 72 -17.51 -5.93 -8.06
N GLY A 73 -16.54 -5.50 -7.27
CA GLY A 73 -16.68 -4.35 -6.38
C GLY A 73 -16.61 -3.01 -7.11
N CYS A 74 -16.28 -1.95 -6.38
CA CYS A 74 -16.03 -0.63 -6.97
C CYS A 74 -14.64 -0.55 -7.60
N ASP A 75 -14.52 0.16 -8.71
CA ASP A 75 -13.21 0.46 -9.30
C ASP A 75 -12.42 1.41 -8.38
N VAL A 76 -11.12 1.12 -8.22
CA VAL A 76 -10.14 1.95 -7.53
C VAL A 76 -9.20 2.51 -8.58
N ILE A 77 -9.02 3.84 -8.58
CA ILE A 77 -8.18 4.53 -9.57
C ILE A 77 -6.91 5.02 -8.88
N ALA A 78 -5.78 4.47 -9.28
CA ALA A 78 -4.46 4.92 -8.87
C ALA A 78 -3.86 5.83 -9.95
N GLN A 79 -3.46 7.03 -9.56
CA GLN A 79 -2.67 7.93 -10.40
C GLN A 79 -1.20 7.76 -10.04
N GLN A 80 -0.32 7.91 -11.03
CA GLN A 80 1.11 7.94 -10.77
C GLN A 80 1.45 9.25 -10.03
N GLY A 81 1.37 9.22 -8.71
CA GLY A 81 1.86 10.32 -7.87
C GLY A 81 3.37 10.46 -8.03
N LYS A 82 3.87 11.69 -8.13
CA LYS A 82 5.27 11.96 -7.77
C LYS A 82 5.40 11.48 -6.33
N SER A 83 6.19 10.43 -6.09
CA SER A 83 6.46 9.99 -4.73
C SER A 83 6.86 11.20 -3.89
N PRO A 84 6.26 11.43 -2.70
CA PRO A 84 6.89 12.30 -1.75
C PRO A 84 8.28 11.71 -1.53
N GLN A 85 9.28 12.48 -1.94
CA GLN A 85 10.69 12.21 -1.78
C GLN A 85 10.88 11.64 -0.37
N ALA A 86 11.56 10.48 -0.29
CA ALA A 86 11.75 9.71 0.91
C ALA A 86 11.86 10.61 2.15
N LEU A 87 10.97 10.43 3.11
CA LEU A 87 11.22 10.84 4.48
C LEU A 87 12.52 10.15 4.88
N GLN A 88 13.65 10.84 4.71
CA GLN A 88 14.89 10.43 5.30
C GLN A 88 14.61 10.36 6.80
N PRO A 89 14.93 9.26 7.49
CA PRO A 89 15.02 9.31 8.93
C PRO A 89 16.18 10.25 9.21
N HIS A 90 15.90 11.53 9.45
CA HIS A 90 16.90 12.41 10.02
C HIS A 90 17.29 11.79 11.35
N SER A 91 18.49 11.21 11.35
CA SER A 91 19.27 10.85 12.51
C SER A 91 19.19 12.02 13.50
N HIS A 92 18.34 11.90 14.51
CA HIS A 92 18.42 12.79 15.66
C HIS A 92 19.62 12.30 16.46
N VAL A 93 20.77 12.87 16.13
CA VAL A 93 21.94 12.93 16.99
C VAL A 93 21.45 13.31 18.38
N MET A 94 21.69 12.45 19.38
CA MET A 94 21.52 12.83 20.78
C MET A 94 22.48 13.98 21.07
N ALA A 95 21.98 15.22 21.01
CA ALA A 95 22.61 16.33 21.67
C ALA A 95 22.22 16.25 23.15
N LEU A 96 23.16 15.76 23.96
CA LEU A 96 23.10 15.96 25.41
C LEU A 96 23.17 17.46 25.67
N ALA A 97 22.07 18.03 26.13
CA ALA A 97 22.03 19.33 26.78
C ALA A 97 21.26 19.18 28.09
N GLU A 98 22.01 18.99 29.18
CA GLU A 98 21.60 19.39 30.54
C GLU A 98 22.03 20.85 30.78
N PRO A 99 21.56 21.56 31.83
CA PRO A 99 20.30 21.43 32.57
C PRO A 99 19.52 22.77 32.58
N LEU A 100 18.20 22.74 32.81
CA LEU A 100 17.46 23.94 33.23
C LEU A 100 17.20 23.87 34.74
N SER A 101 17.87 24.75 35.49
CA SER A 101 17.60 25.04 36.90
C SER A 101 16.12 25.35 37.14
N PRO A 102 15.49 24.79 38.19
CA PRO A 102 14.21 25.29 38.68
C PRO A 102 14.48 26.42 39.69
N ALA A 103 14.75 27.62 39.20
CA ALA A 103 14.53 28.81 40.01
C ALA A 103 13.15 29.37 39.67
N LEU A 104 12.33 29.53 40.70
CA LEU A 104 11.03 30.21 40.75
C LEU A 104 9.80 29.37 40.36
N GLU A 105 9.37 28.50 41.27
CA GLU A 105 7.94 28.36 41.57
C GLU A 105 7.74 27.70 42.96
N ALA A 106 7.55 28.52 44.00
CA ALA A 106 6.93 28.12 45.27
C ALA A 106 6.78 29.34 46.19
N CYS A 107 5.81 30.21 45.90
CA CYS A 107 5.16 31.01 46.93
C CYS A 107 4.32 30.06 47.80
N TRP A 108 4.89 29.55 48.89
CA TRP A 108 4.16 28.86 49.95
C TRP A 108 4.48 29.52 51.29
N LEU A 109 3.56 30.37 51.73
CA LEU A 109 2.94 30.36 53.06
C LEU A 109 3.73 29.82 54.27
N GLN A 110 3.83 30.72 55.27
CA GLN A 110 3.85 30.53 56.73
C GLN A 110 5.17 30.79 57.46
N GLY A 111 5.14 31.79 58.36
CA GLY A 111 6.07 32.01 59.46
C GLY A 111 6.43 33.47 59.65
#